data_AF-A0A7Y9GN66-F1
#
_entry.id   AF-A0A7Y9GN66-F1
#
_cell.length_a   1.000
_cell.length_b   1.000
_cell.length_c   1.000
_cell.angle_alpha   90.00
_cell.angle_beta   90.00
_cell.angle_gamma   90.00
#
_symmetry.space_group_name_H-M   'P 1'
#
loop_
_entity.id
_entity.type
_entity.pdbx_description
1 polymer ?
#
loop_
_entity_poly.entity_id
_entity_poly.type
_entity_poly.pdbx_seq_one_letter_code
_entity_poly.pdbx_strand_id
1 'polypeptide(L)' 'MPKTTEEPLATEVPKMTEEPLALTYKEAAALIGVDSRRISEAVESGVIPSVQIGARRMIPRAALLKIFAVEVAA' A
#
# COMPACT_ATOMS: atom_id res chain seq x y z
N MET A 1 1.07 20.73 -23.13
CA MET A 1 0.23 19.51 -22.96
C MET A 1 1.06 18.50 -22.20
N PRO A 2 0.52 17.92 -21.11
CA PRO A 2 1.24 17.72 -19.86
C PRO A 2 2.44 16.79 -20.01
N LYS A 3 3.59 17.26 -19.51
CA LYS A 3 4.78 16.44 -19.31
C LYS A 3 4.41 15.41 -18.23
N THR A 4 4.45 14.14 -18.60
CA THR A 4 4.56 13.02 -17.65
C THR A 4 5.84 13.25 -16.86
N THR A 5 5.72 13.88 -15.70
CA THR A 5 6.83 14.02 -14.75
C THR A 5 6.91 12.70 -14.00
N GLU A 6 7.62 11.76 -14.60
CA GLU A 6 8.42 10.80 -13.87
C GLU A 6 9.60 11.58 -13.27
N GLU A 7 9.60 11.82 -11.96
CA GLU A 7 10.78 12.25 -11.19
C GLU A 7 10.48 12.14 -9.68
N PRO A 8 11.48 11.86 -8.84
CA PRO A 8 11.80 10.49 -8.43
C PRO A 8 11.68 10.32 -6.90
N LEU A 9 10.96 9.31 -6.42
CA LEU A 9 10.85 9.06 -4.98
C LEU A 9 11.95 8.10 -4.50
N ALA A 10 13.19 8.59 -4.51
CA ALA A 10 14.21 8.04 -3.63
C ALA A 10 13.88 8.44 -2.19
N THR A 11 13.75 7.47 -1.29
CA THR A 11 14.43 7.40 0.02
C THR A 11 13.93 6.13 0.72
N GLU A 12 14.78 5.11 0.64
CA GLU A 12 14.95 3.99 1.58
C GLU A 12 13.72 3.54 2.38
N VAL A 13 13.11 2.46 1.90
CA VAL A 13 12.36 1.56 2.76
C VAL A 13 13.38 0.98 3.75
N PRO A 14 13.25 1.20 5.07
CA PRO A 14 14.15 0.55 6.02
C PRO A 14 13.95 -0.95 5.89
N LYS A 15 14.99 -1.66 5.46
CA LYS A 15 15.12 -3.10 5.65
C LYS A 15 15.16 -3.36 7.15
N MET A 16 14.03 -3.76 7.72
CA MET A 16 14.00 -4.55 8.95
C MET A 16 13.35 -5.89 8.60
N THR A 17 13.97 -6.93 9.10
CA THR A 17 13.98 -8.32 8.61
C THR A 17 12.67 -9.08 8.87
N GLU A 18 11.55 -8.36 8.98
CA GLU A 18 10.22 -8.87 9.30
C GLU A 18 9.21 -8.11 8.44
N GLU A 19 8.58 -8.80 7.48
CA GLU A 19 7.61 -8.18 6.59
C GLU A 19 6.43 -7.61 7.40
N PRO A 20 6.16 -6.29 7.36
CA PRO A 20 5.12 -5.69 8.19
C PRO A 20 3.74 -6.27 7.86
N LEU A 21 3.07 -6.82 8.88
CA LEU A 21 1.73 -7.43 8.74
C LEU A 21 0.66 -6.43 8.33
N ALA A 22 0.85 -5.14 8.64
CA ALA A 22 -0.03 -4.05 8.28
C ALA A 22 0.77 -2.92 7.62
N LEU A 23 0.24 -2.42 6.51
CA LEU A 23 0.82 -1.39 5.66
C LEU A 23 0.05 -0.08 5.82
N THR A 24 0.76 1.03 5.70
CA THR A 24 0.14 2.34 5.48
C THR A 24 -0.39 2.44 4.04
N TYR A 25 -1.24 3.43 3.77
CA TYR A 25 -1.78 3.64 2.42
C TYR A 25 -0.68 3.91 1.38
N LYS A 26 0.40 4.56 1.80
CA LYS A 26 1.55 4.85 0.93
C LYS A 26 2.32 3.57 0.58
N GLU A 27 2.50 2.66 1.54
CA GLU A 27 3.16 1.38 1.31
C GLU A 27 2.30 0.44 0.46
N ALA A 28 1.00 0.38 0.74
CA ALA A 28 0.04 -0.36 -0.08
C ALA A 28 0.03 0.14 -1.54
N ALA A 29 0.01 1.46 -1.73
CA ALA A 29 0.12 2.11 -3.04
C ALA A 29 1.40 1.68 -3.78
N ALA A 30 2.55 1.73 -3.09
CA ALA A 30 3.82 1.32 -3.66
C ALA A 30 3.87 -0.18 -4.01
N LEU A 31 3.22 -1.03 -3.21
CA LEU A 31 3.21 -2.48 -3.43
C LEU A 31 2.38 -2.87 -4.67
N ILE A 32 1.24 -2.22 -4.88
CA ILE A 32 0.33 -2.53 -6.01
C ILE A 32 0.67 -1.69 -7.25
N GLY A 33 1.45 -0.61 -7.09
CA GLY A 33 1.78 0.32 -8.17
C GLY A 33 0.64 1.27 -8.54
N VAL A 34 -0.17 1.66 -7.55
CA VAL A 34 -1.32 2.57 -7.73
C VAL A 34 -1.18 3.83 -6.89
N ASP A 35 -1.87 4.91 -7.25
CA ASP A 35 -1.91 6.14 -6.46
C ASP A 35 -2.53 5.95 -5.07
N SER A 36 -1.96 6.62 -4.07
CA SER A 36 -2.45 6.62 -2.69
C SER A 36 -3.89 7.14 -2.53
N ARG A 37 -4.33 8.03 -3.43
CA ARG A 37 -5.74 8.48 -3.48
C ARG A 37 -6.69 7.35 -3.84
N ARG A 38 -6.32 6.52 -4.82
CA ARG A 38 -7.12 5.34 -5.22
C ARG A 38 -7.16 4.30 -4.11
N ILE A 39 -6.07 4.16 -3.34
CA ILE A 39 -6.08 3.32 -2.14
C ILE A 39 -7.07 3.84 -1.09
N SER A 40 -7.06 5.14 -0.79
CA SER A 40 -8.02 5.73 0.15
C SER A 40 -9.47 5.50 -0.31
N GLU A 41 -9.78 5.81 -1.57
CA GLU A 41 -11.11 5.60 -2.15
C GLU A 41 -11.54 4.12 -2.09
N ALA A 42 -10.63 3.19 -2.37
CA ALA A 42 -10.90 1.77 -2.33
C ALA A 42 -11.10 1.24 -0.90
N VAL A 43 -10.42 1.83 0.09
CA VAL A 43 -10.64 1.55 1.51
C VAL A 43 -11.99 2.08 1.96
N GLU A 44 -12.35 3.30 1.57
CA GLU A 44 -13.65 3.91 1.88
C GLU A 44 -14.82 3.18 1.21
N SER A 45 -14.60 2.68 -0.01
CA SER A 45 -15.57 1.87 -0.75
C SER A 45 -15.70 0.43 -0.21
N GLY A 46 -14.84 0.02 0.72
CA GLY A 46 -14.82 -1.32 1.30
C GLY A 46 -14.21 -2.41 0.40
N VAL A 47 -13.61 -2.04 -0.72
CA VAL A 47 -12.88 -2.95 -1.62
C VAL A 47 -11.58 -3.40 -0.97
N ILE A 48 -10.83 -2.45 -0.39
CA ILE A 48 -9.60 -2.76 0.36
C ILE A 48 -9.94 -2.78 1.86
N PRO A 49 -9.73 -3.91 2.53
CA PRO A 49 -9.95 -4.01 3.97
C PRO A 49 -8.92 -3.17 4.70
N SER A 50 -9.38 -2.47 5.72
CA SER A 50 -8.53 -1.72 6.63
C SER A 50 -8.80 -2.13 8.07
N VAL A 51 -7.77 -1.99 8.91
CA VAL A 51 -7.83 -2.24 10.34
C VAL A 51 -7.37 -0.99 11.07
N GLN A 52 -8.00 -0.70 12.20
CA GLN A 52 -7.58 0.40 13.05
C GLN A 52 -6.58 -0.13 14.08
N ILE A 53 -5.33 0.32 13.98
CA ILE A 53 -4.26 0.00 14.93
C ILE A 53 -3.99 1.26 15.75
N GLY A 54 -4.52 1.29 16.96
CA GLY A 54 -4.52 2.48 17.82
C GLY A 54 -5.24 3.65 17.16
N ALA A 55 -4.53 4.76 16.97
CA ALA A 55 -5.06 5.96 16.31
C ALA A 55 -4.97 5.93 14.78
N ARG A 56 -4.34 4.90 14.18
CA ARG A 56 -4.02 4.89 12.75
C ARG A 56 -4.80 3.80 12.01
N ARG A 57 -5.36 4.16 10.86
CA ARG A 57 -5.96 3.19 9.92
C ARG A 57 -4.87 2.63 9.02
N MET A 58 -4.76 1.32 8.99
CA MET A 58 -3.76 0.58 8.24
C MET A 58 -4.43 -0.51 7.39
N ILE A 59 -3.72 -0.99 6.38
CA ILE A 59 -4.19 -2.01 5.45
C ILE A 59 -3.45 -3.31 5.79
N PRO A 60 -4.14 -4.39 6.20
CA PRO A 60 -3.50 -5.68 6.42
C PRO A 60 -2.84 -6.17 5.13
N ARG A 61 -1.54 -6.47 5.18
CA ARG A 61 -0.77 -6.95 4.04
C ARG A 61 -1.35 -8.23 3.48
N ALA A 62 -1.66 -9.20 4.34
CA ALA A 62 -2.23 -10.48 3.92
C ALA A 62 -3.56 -10.33 3.16
N ALA A 63 -4.37 -9.33 3.52
CA ALA A 63 -5.64 -9.09 2.86
C ALA A 63 -5.44 -8.40 1.50
N LEU A 64 -4.52 -7.44 1.45
CA LEU A 64 -4.11 -6.77 0.21
C LEU A 64 -3.56 -7.78 -0.82
N LEU A 65 -2.63 -8.65 -0.40
CA LEU A 65 -2.08 -9.69 -1.26
C LEU A 65 -3.14 -10.68 -1.78
N LYS A 66 -4.10 -11.05 -0.92
CA LYS A 66 -5.23 -11.92 -1.32
C LYS A 66 -6.13 -11.29 -2.37
N ILE A 67 -6.43 -9.99 -2.25
CA ILE A 67 -7.34 -9.28 -3.16
C ILE A 67 -6.69 -9.05 -4.53
N PHE A 68 -5.41 -8.69 -4.54
CA PHE A 68 -4.69 -8.40 -5.77
C PHE A 68 -3.97 -9.62 -6.35
N ALA A 69 -4.10 -10.80 -5.72
CA ALA A 69 -3.43 -12.05 -6.11
C ALA A 69 -1.92 -11.86 -6.38
N VAL A 70 -1.28 -10.97 -5.62
CA VAL A 70 0.15 -10.70 -5.74
C VAL A 70 0.88 -11.84 -5.03
N GLU A 71 1.52 -12.73 -5.79
CA GLU A 71 2.51 -13.65 -5.22
C GLU A 71 3.74 -12.85 -4.82
N VAL A 72 4.01 -12.80 -3.51
CA VAL A 72 5.29 -12.32 -3.02
C VAL A 72 6.24 -13.50 -3.16
N ALA A 73 7.14 -13.42 -4.14
CA ALA A 73 8.22 -14.39 -4.28
C ALA A 73 9.02 -14.40 -2.97
N ALA A 74 9.02 -15.56 -2.30
CA ALA A 74 9.75 -15.85 -1.07
C ALA A 74 11.27 -15.80 -1.30
#